data_AF-A0A0E9V3U2-F1
#
_entry.id   AF-A0A0E9V3U2-F1
#
_cell.length_a   1.000
_cell.length_b   1.000
_cell.length_c   1.000
_cell.angle_alpha   90.00
_cell.angle_beta   90.00
_cell.angle_gamma   90.00
#
_symmetry.space_group_name_H-M   'P 1'
#
loop_
_entity.id
_entity.type
_entity.pdbx_description
1 polymer ?
#
loop_
_entity_poly.entity_id
_entity_poly.type
_entity_poly.pdbx_seq_one_letter_code
_entity_poly.pdbx_strand_id
1 'polypeptide(L)' 'MSKTRLVKWNYLEGSLYPSCTGTHLRSVCIFGAAELRWLLNYGHWFANKFDPKVDPVLIKCLEEKLEEKAATLG' A
#
# COMPACT_ATOMS: atom_id res chain seq x y z
N MET A 1 10.06 -1.64 15.33
CA MET A 1 10.06 -0.67 14.20
C MET A 1 8.88 0.28 14.34
N SER A 2 9.00 1.52 13.84
CA SER A 2 7.90 2.49 13.88
C SER A 2 6.69 2.01 13.05
N LYS A 3 5.47 2.22 13.55
CA LYS A 3 4.21 1.88 12.85
C LYS A 3 3.70 3.00 11.94
N THR A 4 4.37 4.15 11.91
CA THR A 4 3.81 5.35 11.27
C THR A 4 3.64 5.20 9.77
N ARG A 5 4.60 4.60 9.05
CA ARG A 5 4.59 4.58 7.59
C ARG A 5 5.15 3.30 7.01
N LEU A 6 4.35 2.63 6.18
CA LEU A 6 4.78 1.49 5.38
C LEU A 6 5.32 1.96 4.03
N VAL A 7 6.52 1.50 3.67
CA VAL A 7 7.20 1.83 2.41
C VAL A 7 7.81 0.56 1.82
N LYS A 8 7.63 0.37 0.51
CA LYS A 8 8.28 -0.70 -0.24
C LYS A 8 9.39 -0.07 -1.10
N TRP A 9 10.63 -0.50 -0.88
CA TRP A 9 11.84 -0.02 -1.54
C TRP A 9 12.28 -1.04 -2.58
N ASN A 10 12.57 -0.57 -3.79
CA ASN A 10 12.91 -1.41 -4.93
C ASN A 10 14.06 -2.40 -4.62
N TYR A 11 15.10 -1.94 -3.94
CA TYR A 11 16.28 -2.75 -3.62
C TYR A 11 16.07 -3.79 -2.50
N LEU A 12 14.89 -3.82 -1.86
CA LEU A 12 14.52 -4.83 -0.85
C LEU A 12 13.43 -5.79 -1.36
N GLU A 13 12.95 -5.59 -2.60
CA GLU A 13 12.00 -6.50 -3.24
C GLU A 13 12.65 -7.86 -3.51
N GLY A 14 11.87 -8.93 -3.34
CA GLY A 14 12.33 -10.31 -3.42
C GLY A 14 13.06 -10.82 -2.16
N SER A 15 13.58 -9.93 -1.31
CA SER A 15 14.22 -10.29 -0.04
C SER A 15 13.32 -10.12 1.17
N LEU A 16 12.71 -8.94 1.34
CA LEU A 16 11.85 -8.63 2.50
C LEU A 16 10.35 -8.69 2.19
N TYR A 17 9.99 -8.51 0.92
CA TYR A 17 8.61 -8.54 0.44
C TYR A 17 8.58 -8.83 -1.07
N PRO A 18 7.44 -9.27 -1.62
CA PRO A 18 7.29 -9.48 -3.06
C PRO A 18 7.60 -8.22 -3.88
N SER A 19 7.83 -8.39 -5.18
CA SER A 19 7.99 -7.28 -6.11
C SER A 19 6.80 -6.31 -6.09
N CYS A 20 7.06 -5.03 -6.34
CA CYS A 20 6.03 -4.00 -6.50
C CYS A 20 5.17 -4.31 -7.73
N THR A 21 3.84 -4.20 -7.60
CA THR A 21 2.94 -4.45 -8.74
C THR A 21 2.56 -3.19 -9.53
N GLY A 22 2.86 -2.01 -8.98
CA GLY A 22 2.76 -0.73 -9.70
C GLY A 22 4.07 -0.36 -10.39
N THR A 23 4.62 0.80 -10.04
CA THR A 23 5.89 1.31 -10.62
C THR A 23 6.79 1.91 -9.54
N HIS A 24 8.01 2.31 -9.88
CA HIS A 24 8.95 2.91 -8.94
C HIS A 24 9.25 4.36 -9.32
N LEU A 25 9.27 5.24 -8.32
CA LEU A 25 9.79 6.59 -8.45
C LEU A 25 10.77 6.90 -7.34
N ARG A 26 12.03 7.14 -7.72
CA ARG A 26 13.17 7.33 -6.81
C ARG A 26 13.29 6.16 -5.83
N SER A 27 13.29 4.93 -6.38
CA SER A 27 13.43 3.66 -5.66
C SER A 27 12.33 3.31 -4.65
N VAL A 28 11.25 4.07 -4.59
CA VAL A 28 10.07 3.75 -3.78
C VAL A 28 8.95 3.27 -4.70
N CYS A 29 8.32 2.16 -4.32
CA CYS A 29 7.14 1.62 -4.99
C CYS A 29 5.97 2.61 -4.85
N ILE A 30 5.39 2.96 -5.99
CA ILE A 30 4.04 3.47 -6.10
C ILE A 30 3.15 2.23 -6.27
N PHE A 31 2.32 1.97 -5.26
CA PHE A 31 1.59 0.72 -5.13
C PHE A 31 0.56 0.52 -6.26
N GLY A 32 0.36 -0.74 -6.68
CA GLY A 32 -0.74 -1.17 -7.54
C GLY A 32 -1.79 -1.97 -6.78
N ALA A 33 -2.92 -2.31 -7.40
CA ALA A 33 -4.07 -2.95 -6.76
C ALA A 33 -3.73 -4.26 -6.03
N ALA A 34 -2.72 -5.01 -6.48
CA ALA A 34 -2.32 -6.26 -5.84
C ALA A 34 -1.60 -6.03 -4.48
N GLU A 35 -1.17 -4.81 -4.17
CA GLU A 35 -0.67 -4.46 -2.83
C GLU A 35 -1.77 -4.30 -1.78
N LEU A 36 -3.06 -4.24 -2.16
CA LEU A 36 -4.17 -4.00 -1.22
C LEU A 36 -4.13 -4.95 0.00
N ARG A 37 -3.94 -6.25 -0.25
CA ARG A 37 -3.86 -7.25 0.83
C ARG A 37 -2.64 -7.01 1.72
N TRP A 38 -1.52 -6.57 1.16
CA TRP A 38 -0.33 -6.27 1.96
C TRP A 38 -0.55 -5.04 2.83
N LEU A 39 -1.08 -3.96 2.24
CA LEU A 39 -1.38 -2.70 2.94
C LEU A 39 -2.32 -2.90 4.14
N LEU A 40 -3.39 -3.70 3.97
CA LEU A 40 -4.37 -3.93 5.03
C LEU A 40 -3.84 -4.79 6.19
N ASN A 41 -2.90 -5.69 5.93
CA ASN A 41 -2.47 -6.71 6.91
C ASN A 41 -1.12 -6.40 7.58
N TYR A 42 -0.32 -5.48 7.06
CA TYR A 42 1.03 -5.23 7.57
C TYR A 42 1.07 -4.35 8.83
N GLY A 43 -0.07 -3.78 9.27
CA GLY A 43 -0.24 -3.18 10.60
C GLY A 43 0.37 -1.79 10.82
N HIS A 44 0.66 -1.06 9.74
CA HIS A 44 1.09 0.34 9.80
C HIS A 44 -0.12 1.28 9.69
N TRP A 45 0.03 2.52 10.18
CA TRP A 45 -1.05 3.52 10.14
C TRP A 45 -1.21 4.18 8.77
N PHE A 46 -0.10 4.48 8.12
CA PHE A 46 -0.07 5.08 6.78
C PHE A 46 0.84 4.27 5.86
N ALA A 47 0.69 4.47 4.56
CA ALA A 47 1.57 3.87 3.55
C ALA A 47 2.02 4.91 2.51
N ASN A 48 3.14 4.64 1.84
CA ASN A 48 3.70 5.49 0.80
C ASN A 48 4.44 4.63 -0.25
N LYS A 49 4.22 4.81 -1.57
CA LYS A 49 3.53 5.91 -2.28
C LYS A 49 2.25 5.45 -3.00
N PHE A 50 1.33 6.39 -3.24
CA PHE A 50 0.15 6.23 -4.09
C PHE A 50 0.17 7.30 -5.18
N ASP A 51 -0.30 6.96 -6.38
CA ASP A 51 -0.50 7.90 -7.49
C ASP A 51 -1.73 7.44 -8.29
N PRO A 52 -2.79 8.26 -8.41
CA PRO A 52 -3.98 7.92 -9.21
C PRO A 52 -3.69 7.63 -10.69
N LYS A 53 -2.55 8.09 -11.22
CA LYS A 53 -2.11 7.80 -12.59
C LYS A 53 -1.49 6.42 -12.75
N VAL A 54 -1.00 5.82 -11.67
CA VAL A 54 -0.40 4.48 -11.67
C VAL A 54 -1.49 3.45 -11.49
N ASP A 55 -2.30 3.59 -10.44
CA ASP A 55 -3.44 2.70 -10.22
C ASP A 55 -4.53 3.40 -9.37
N PRO A 56 -5.59 3.93 -10.01
CA PRO A 56 -6.69 4.55 -9.28
C PRO A 56 -7.58 3.51 -8.57
N VAL A 57 -7.56 2.24 -9.00
CA VAL A 57 -8.38 1.17 -8.41
C VAL A 57 -7.88 0.84 -7.01
N LEU A 58 -6.56 0.82 -6.81
CA LEU A 58 -5.99 0.60 -5.48
C LEU A 58 -6.51 1.62 -4.44
N ILE A 59 -6.50 2.90 -4.80
CA ILE A 59 -6.90 3.99 -3.90
C ILE A 59 -8.38 3.82 -3.54
N LYS A 60 -9.23 3.63 -4.56
CA LYS A 60 -10.67 3.41 -4.37
C LYS A 60 -10.96 2.20 -3.48
N CYS A 61 -10.34 1.05 -3.75
CA CYS A 61 -10.55 -0.16 -2.93
C CYS A 61 -10.06 0.02 -1.49
N LEU A 62 -8.98 0.78 -1.28
CA LEU A 62 -8.48 1.06 0.05
C LEU A 62 -9.45 1.96 0.83
N GLU A 63 -10.01 2.99 0.20
CA GLU A 63 -11.04 3.87 0.78
C GLU A 63 -12.28 3.07 1.18
N GLU A 64 -12.86 2.30 0.25
CA GLU A 64 -14.04 1.45 0.52
C GLU A 64 -13.79 0.49 1.69
N LYS A 65 -12.62 -0.16 1.74
CA LYS A 65 -12.27 -1.09 2.82
C LYS A 65 -12.09 -0.42 4.18
N LEU A 66 -11.59 0.82 4.20
CA LEU A 66 -11.45 1.59 5.44
C LEU A 66 -12.81 2.10 5.92
N GLU A 67 -13.69 2.54 5.02
CA GLU A 67 -15.06 2.94 5.33
C GLU A 67 -15.90 1.77 5.86
N GLU A 68 -15.85 0.60 5.20
CA GLU A 68 -16.48 -0.64 5.69
C GLU A 68 -16.03 -0.96 7.13
N LYS A 69 -14.72 -0.88 7.38
CA LYS A 69 -14.15 -1.16 8.70
C LYS A 69 -14.61 -0.15 9.75
N ALA A 70 -14.66 1.14 9.40
CA ALA A 70 -15.16 2.18 10.30
C ALA A 70 -16.64 1.99 10.63
N ALA A 71 -17.46 1.60 9.65
CA ALA A 71 -18.89 1.33 9.84
C ALA A 71 -19.14 0.11 10.75
N THR A 72 -18.28 -0.91 10.72
CA THR A 72 -18.40 -2.09 11.61
C THR A 72 -17.94 -1.86 13.06
N LEU A 73 -17.31 -0.71 13.34
CA LEU A 73 -16.83 -0.34 14.67
C LEU A 73 -17.78 0.60 15.42
N GLY A 74 -18.87 1.04 14.78
CA GLY A 74 -19.97 1.81 15.38
C GLY A 74 -21.17 0.92 15.69
#